data_AF-A0A6A0H1Y3-F1
#
_entry.id   AF-A0A6A0H1Y3-F1
#
_cell.length_a   1.000
_cell.length_b   1.000
_cell.length_c   1.000
_cell.angle_alpha   90.00
_cell.angle_beta   90.00
_cell.angle_gamma   90.00
#
_symmetry.space_group_name_H-M   'P 1'
#
loop_
_entity.id
_entity.type
_entity.pdbx_description
1 polymer ?
#
loop_
_entity_poly.entity_id
_entity_poly.type
_entity_poly.pdbx_seq_one_letter_code
_entity_poly.pdbx_strand_id
1 'polypeptide(L)'
;MRSLSLNALCQVVRREVGGYIPLELVSIEGAGYVLRWSPLEGPFTHHLSPPALEELIQCLDQQIVDSIAYAEFCSQDILNATVKQREVFNELVGQSENLQLAEIPQWAGLGGVRYIPDVWLAQGALPDSAKEDVNFLNSHLVEQLKTTDSAFSLGEGSDGMNCVRFGMVTEETDLQELLALVYNTGKEIESSSKFIEQMTQVVKKGIEAATEDLRRENEEKIWQEGLLRHVPLVGSVYNWLSPPPQQGVRGRTLDLNAGVLESTENIYKYHMQVAALLNISVEV
;
A
#
# COMPACT_ATOMS: atom_id res chain seq x y z
N MET A 1 -3.45 -21.83 8.31
CA MET A 1 -4.86 -21.90 7.88
C MET A 1 -5.65 -23.00 8.58
N ARG A 2 -5.25 -24.29 8.50
CA ARG A 2 -5.97 -25.39 9.18
C ARG A 2 -6.12 -25.25 10.72
N SER A 3 -5.13 -24.70 11.43
CA SER A 3 -5.21 -24.52 12.88
C SER A 3 -6.20 -23.42 13.31
N LEU A 4 -6.38 -22.39 12.49
CA LEU A 4 -7.32 -21.29 12.75
C LEU A 4 -8.77 -21.74 12.51
N SER A 5 -9.04 -22.53 11.47
CA SER A 5 -10.39 -23.08 11.24
C SER A 5 -10.78 -24.10 12.32
N LEU A 6 -9.82 -24.91 12.81
CA LEU A 6 -10.08 -25.86 13.88
C LEU A 6 -10.38 -25.16 15.22
N ASN A 7 -9.67 -24.08 15.54
CA ASN A 7 -9.93 -23.28 16.73
C ASN A 7 -11.32 -22.63 16.67
N ALA A 8 -11.66 -22.01 15.54
CA ALA A 8 -12.99 -21.43 15.33
C ALA A 8 -14.10 -22.49 15.48
N LEU A 9 -13.92 -23.67 14.87
CA LEU A 9 -14.85 -24.80 15.01
C LEU A 9 -15.01 -25.24 16.47
N CYS A 10 -13.91 -25.41 17.20
CA CYS A 10 -13.95 -25.78 18.62
C CYS A 10 -14.63 -24.73 19.50
N GLN A 11 -14.48 -23.43 19.20
CA GLN A 11 -15.16 -22.36 19.93
C GLN A 11 -16.67 -22.34 19.64
N VAL A 12 -17.08 -22.60 18.39
CA VAL A 12 -18.50 -22.72 18.01
C VAL A 12 -19.13 -23.92 18.72
N VAL A 13 -18.51 -25.10 18.66
CA VAL A 13 -18.98 -26.30 19.36
C VAL A 13 -19.08 -26.06 20.87
N ARG A 14 -18.08 -25.41 21.48
CA ARG A 14 -18.11 -25.09 22.91
C ARG A 14 -19.24 -24.13 23.29
N ARG A 15 -19.58 -23.17 22.42
CA ARG A 15 -20.68 -22.22 22.64
C ARG A 15 -22.05 -22.90 22.60
N GLU A 16 -22.26 -23.80 21.63
CA GLU A 16 -23.53 -24.49 21.42
C GLU A 16 -23.78 -25.61 22.45
N VAL A 17 -22.72 -26.34 22.84
CA VAL A 17 -22.82 -27.50 23.75
C VAL A 17 -22.59 -27.12 25.23
N GLY A 18 -21.96 -25.98 25.50
CA GLY A 18 -21.58 -25.52 26.84
C GLY A 18 -22.73 -25.26 27.81
N GLY A 19 -23.98 -25.28 27.35
CA GLY A 19 -25.17 -25.23 28.19
C GLY A 19 -25.54 -26.56 28.88
N TYR A 20 -25.10 -27.69 28.32
CA TYR A 20 -25.48 -29.03 28.79
C TYR A 20 -24.31 -29.82 29.36
N ILE A 21 -23.10 -29.61 28.82
CA ILE A 21 -21.91 -30.40 29.15
C ILE A 21 -20.73 -29.44 29.30
N PRO A 22 -19.98 -29.46 30.42
CA PRO A 22 -18.81 -28.62 30.59
C PRO A 22 -17.67 -29.13 29.67
N LEU A 23 -17.52 -28.50 28.51
CA LEU A 23 -16.44 -28.77 27.56
C LEU A 23 -15.33 -27.72 27.70
N GLU A 24 -14.10 -28.20 27.78
CA GLU A 24 -12.88 -27.37 27.80
C GLU A 24 -12.11 -27.54 26.49
N LEU A 25 -11.63 -26.43 25.93
CA LEU A 25 -10.75 -26.46 24.77
C LEU A 25 -9.30 -26.56 25.22
N VAL A 26 -8.63 -27.65 24.86
CA VAL A 26 -7.23 -27.91 25.22
C VAL A 26 -6.38 -27.99 23.95
N SER A 27 -5.21 -27.35 23.97
CA SER A 27 -4.21 -27.47 22.90
C SER A 27 -3.21 -28.55 23.28
N ILE A 28 -3.10 -29.61 22.46
CA ILE A 28 -2.12 -30.68 22.65
C ILE A 28 -1.05 -30.59 21.57
N GLU A 29 0.22 -30.55 21.97
CA GLU A 29 1.36 -30.60 21.05
C GLU A 29 1.30 -31.87 20.18
N GLY A 30 1.32 -31.68 18.85
CA GLY A 30 1.26 -32.76 17.87
C GLY A 30 -0.14 -33.18 17.41
N ALA A 31 -1.19 -32.98 18.23
CA ALA A 31 -2.57 -33.34 17.89
C ALA A 31 -3.48 -32.13 17.56
N GLY A 32 -3.06 -30.90 17.92
CA GLY A 32 -3.82 -29.68 17.67
C GLY A 32 -4.80 -29.35 18.80
N TYR A 33 -5.91 -28.69 18.46
CA TYR A 33 -6.95 -28.33 19.43
C TYR A 33 -7.92 -29.50 19.61
N VAL A 34 -8.21 -29.84 20.86
CA VAL A 34 -9.15 -30.91 21.24
C VAL A 34 -10.16 -30.39 22.26
N LEU A 35 -11.37 -30.94 22.23
CA LEU A 35 -12.37 -30.70 23.25
C LEU A 35 -12.22 -31.77 24.34
N ARG A 36 -11.83 -31.34 25.54
CA ARG A 36 -11.79 -32.15 26.75
C ARG A 36 -13.15 -32.10 27.43
N TRP A 37 -13.71 -33.26 27.70
CA TRP A 37 -14.82 -33.41 28.63
C TRP A 37 -14.35 -34.18 29.86
N SER A 38 -14.68 -33.66 31.04
CA SER A 38 -14.36 -34.31 32.31
C SER A 38 -15.64 -34.77 33.02
N PRO A 39 -15.89 -36.09 33.10
CA PRO A 39 -17.02 -36.66 33.84
C PRO A 39 -16.95 -36.48 35.37
N LEU A 40 -15.95 -35.76 35.89
CA LEU A 40 -15.73 -35.52 37.32
C LEU A 40 -15.81 -34.02 37.68
N GLU A 41 -15.84 -33.13 36.68
CA GLU A 41 -15.73 -31.68 36.89
C GLU A 41 -17.07 -30.95 36.65
N GLY A 42 -18.19 -31.68 36.49
CA GLY A 42 -19.52 -31.14 36.19
C GLY A 42 -20.59 -31.39 37.26
N PRO A 43 -21.70 -30.64 37.26
CA PRO A 43 -22.83 -30.85 38.19
C PRO A 43 -23.63 -32.15 37.92
N PHE A 44 -23.45 -32.77 36.75
CA PHE A 44 -24.19 -33.97 36.31
C PHE A 44 -23.51 -35.31 36.64
N THR A 45 -22.48 -35.29 37.48
CA THR A 45 -21.51 -36.40 37.63
C THR A 45 -21.94 -37.47 38.65
N HIS A 46 -23.00 -37.22 39.41
CA HIS A 46 -23.48 -38.14 40.45
C HIS A 46 -24.52 -39.18 39.96
N HIS A 47 -24.97 -39.12 38.70
CA HIS A 47 -26.06 -39.96 38.17
C HIS A 47 -25.77 -40.58 36.79
N LEU A 48 -24.49 -40.81 36.45
CA LEU A 48 -24.12 -41.45 35.18
C LEU A 48 -24.41 -42.96 35.27
N SER A 49 -25.60 -43.34 34.81
CA SER A 49 -25.94 -44.74 34.51
C SER A 49 -25.44 -45.10 33.09
N PRO A 50 -25.16 -46.38 32.79
CA PRO A 50 -24.79 -46.81 31.43
C PRO A 50 -25.72 -46.28 30.30
N PRO A 51 -27.06 -46.28 30.43
CA PRO A 51 -27.92 -45.71 29.40
C PRO A 51 -27.82 -44.17 29.27
N ALA A 52 -27.58 -43.45 30.38
CA ALA A 52 -27.35 -42.00 30.33
C ALA A 52 -26.02 -41.65 29.65
N LEU A 53 -25.02 -42.53 29.73
CA LEU A 53 -23.75 -42.37 29.04
C LEU A 53 -23.90 -42.63 27.52
N GLU A 54 -24.70 -43.61 27.12
CA GLU A 54 -25.01 -43.85 25.70
C GLU A 54 -25.79 -42.68 25.08
N GLU A 55 -26.77 -42.14 25.80
CA GLU A 55 -27.52 -40.95 25.38
C GLU A 55 -26.61 -39.72 25.24
N LEU A 56 -25.65 -39.55 26.17
CA LEU A 56 -24.64 -38.50 26.10
C LEU A 56 -23.73 -38.63 24.87
N ILE A 57 -23.24 -39.85 24.59
CA ILE A 57 -22.41 -40.13 23.42
C ILE A 57 -23.19 -39.84 22.14
N GLN A 58 -24.45 -40.26 22.07
CA GLN A 58 -25.29 -40.01 20.91
C GLN A 58 -25.59 -38.52 20.69
N CYS A 59 -25.84 -37.77 21.77
CA CYS A 59 -26.01 -36.32 21.71
C CYS A 59 -24.73 -35.60 21.25
N LEU A 60 -23.56 -36.01 21.76
CA LEU A 60 -22.28 -35.44 21.33
C LEU A 60 -21.97 -35.77 19.87
N ASP A 61 -22.21 -37.00 19.43
CA ASP A 61 -21.99 -37.42 18.05
C ASP A 61 -22.89 -36.63 17.08
N GLN A 62 -24.19 -36.54 17.40
CA GLN A 62 -25.13 -35.75 16.61
C GLN A 62 -24.74 -34.26 16.57
N GLN A 63 -24.39 -33.65 17.71
CA GLN A 63 -24.00 -32.24 17.77
C GLN A 63 -22.68 -31.96 17.04
N ILE A 64 -21.70 -32.87 17.09
CA ILE A 64 -20.44 -32.74 16.37
C ILE A 64 -20.69 -32.88 14.87
N VAL A 65 -21.47 -33.87 14.44
CA VAL A 65 -21.85 -34.06 13.03
C VAL A 65 -22.60 -32.85 12.50
N ASP A 66 -23.58 -32.35 13.25
CA ASP A 66 -24.33 -31.14 12.89
C ASP A 66 -23.38 -29.93 12.81
N SER A 67 -22.49 -29.74 13.80
CA SER A 67 -21.53 -28.63 13.82
C SER A 67 -20.54 -28.69 12.65
N ILE A 68 -20.08 -29.88 12.25
CA ILE A 68 -19.22 -30.07 11.08
C ILE A 68 -20.00 -29.75 9.80
N ALA A 69 -21.24 -30.24 9.67
CA ALA A 69 -22.10 -29.95 8.53
C ALA A 69 -22.40 -28.44 8.40
N TYR A 70 -22.70 -27.76 9.50
CA TYR A 70 -22.87 -26.30 9.53
C TYR A 70 -21.57 -25.58 9.15
N ALA A 71 -20.41 -26.01 9.65
CA ALA A 71 -19.13 -25.37 9.31
C ALA A 71 -18.74 -25.55 7.84
N GLU A 72 -18.98 -26.73 7.26
CA GLU A 72 -18.78 -26.98 5.82
C GLU A 72 -19.72 -26.11 4.98
N PHE A 73 -21.00 -26.06 5.35
CA PHE A 73 -22.02 -25.25 4.69
C PHE A 73 -21.64 -23.75 4.73
N CYS A 74 -21.34 -23.21 5.91
CA CYS A 74 -20.90 -21.82 6.07
C CYS A 74 -19.64 -21.51 5.26
N SER A 75 -18.66 -22.43 5.23
CA SER A 75 -17.43 -22.22 4.45
C SER A 75 -17.71 -22.17 2.96
N GLN A 76 -18.59 -23.04 2.46
CA GLN A 76 -19.02 -23.05 1.07
C GLN A 76 -19.80 -21.78 0.71
N ASP A 77 -20.68 -21.31 1.59
CA ASP A 77 -21.45 -20.10 1.38
C ASP A 77 -20.56 -18.85 1.32
N ILE A 78 -19.62 -18.70 2.26
CA ILE A 78 -18.66 -17.58 2.25
C ILE A 78 -17.80 -17.60 0.98
N LEU A 79 -17.32 -18.77 0.56
CA LEU A 79 -16.51 -18.88 -0.66
C LEU A 79 -17.34 -18.54 -1.91
N ASN A 80 -18.56 -19.07 -2.02
CA ASN A 80 -19.44 -18.77 -3.15
C ASN A 80 -19.83 -17.29 -3.18
N ALA A 81 -20.17 -16.71 -2.03
CA ALA A 81 -20.46 -15.28 -1.90
C ALA A 81 -19.26 -14.43 -2.32
N THR A 82 -18.06 -14.76 -1.83
CA THR A 82 -16.82 -14.06 -2.18
C THR A 82 -16.56 -14.13 -3.69
N VAL A 83 -16.74 -15.28 -4.34
CA VAL A 83 -16.55 -15.42 -5.79
C VAL A 83 -17.55 -14.57 -6.56
N LYS A 84 -18.85 -14.59 -6.21
CA LYS A 84 -19.88 -13.76 -6.84
C LYS A 84 -19.59 -12.27 -6.67
N GLN A 85 -19.25 -11.86 -5.46
CA GLN A 85 -19.03 -10.46 -5.12
C GLN A 85 -17.71 -9.91 -5.69
N ARG A 86 -16.74 -10.76 -6.05
CA ARG A 86 -15.47 -10.32 -6.64
C ARG A 86 -15.65 -9.56 -7.96
N GLU A 87 -16.60 -9.96 -8.80
CA GLU A 87 -16.88 -9.25 -10.04
C GLU A 87 -17.45 -7.85 -9.77
N VAL A 88 -18.42 -7.76 -8.85
CA VAL A 88 -19.01 -6.49 -8.39
C VAL A 88 -17.95 -5.59 -7.75
N PHE A 89 -17.09 -6.15 -6.91
CA PHE A 89 -15.97 -5.45 -6.29
C PHE A 89 -15.04 -4.84 -7.34
N ASN A 90 -14.63 -5.61 -8.33
CA ASN A 90 -13.75 -5.14 -9.40
C ASN A 90 -14.40 -4.03 -10.23
N GLU A 91 -15.70 -4.13 -10.50
CA GLU A 91 -16.46 -3.11 -11.21
C GLU A 91 -16.56 -1.81 -10.39
N LEU A 92 -16.91 -1.89 -9.11
CA LEU A 92 -17.01 -0.73 -8.23
C LEU A 92 -15.67 0.00 -8.05
N VAL A 93 -14.58 -0.76 -7.92
CA VAL A 93 -13.23 -0.17 -7.88
C VAL A 93 -12.89 0.47 -9.22
N GLY A 94 -13.22 -0.18 -10.35
CA GLY A 94 -12.97 0.36 -11.68
C GLY A 94 -13.80 1.61 -12.04
N GLN A 95 -14.94 1.82 -11.39
CA GLN A 95 -15.75 3.04 -11.51
C GLN A 95 -15.22 4.21 -10.65
N SER A 96 -14.35 3.92 -9.69
CA SER A 96 -13.80 4.91 -8.77
C SER A 96 -12.55 5.56 -9.36
N GLU A 97 -12.45 6.89 -9.30
CA GLU A 97 -11.32 7.61 -9.92
C GLU A 97 -9.99 7.38 -9.18
N ASN A 98 -10.01 7.41 -7.84
CA ASN A 98 -8.80 7.29 -7.01
C ASN A 98 -8.52 5.88 -6.48
N LEU A 99 -9.32 4.87 -6.84
CA LEU A 99 -9.11 3.51 -6.36
C LEU A 99 -8.59 2.63 -7.48
N GLN A 100 -7.57 1.84 -7.19
CA GLN A 100 -6.99 0.90 -8.12
C GLN A 100 -6.95 -0.49 -7.52
N LEU A 101 -7.27 -1.50 -8.33
CA LEU A 101 -7.13 -2.90 -7.94
C LEU A 101 -5.65 -3.28 -7.81
N ALA A 102 -5.32 -3.94 -6.72
CA ALA A 102 -4.01 -4.51 -6.46
C ALA A 102 -4.11 -6.03 -6.45
N GLU A 103 -3.34 -6.69 -7.31
CA GLU A 103 -3.25 -8.14 -7.33
C GLU A 103 -2.36 -8.61 -6.18
N ILE A 104 -2.94 -9.38 -5.25
CA ILE A 104 -2.21 -9.96 -4.13
C ILE A 104 -2.01 -11.45 -4.42
N PRO A 105 -0.75 -11.93 -4.55
CA PRO A 105 -0.49 -13.33 -4.84
C PRO A 105 -1.01 -14.24 -3.72
N GLN A 106 -1.67 -15.34 -4.11
CA GLN A 106 -2.20 -16.37 -3.20
C GLN A 106 -3.24 -15.87 -2.18
N TRP A 107 -3.96 -14.79 -2.50
CA TRP A 107 -5.03 -14.28 -1.65
C TRP A 107 -6.38 -14.95 -1.96
N ALA A 108 -7.07 -15.43 -0.93
CA ALA A 108 -8.35 -16.13 -1.05
C ALA A 108 -9.59 -15.23 -0.86
N GLY A 109 -9.38 -13.92 -0.65
CA GLY A 109 -10.46 -12.92 -0.51
C GLY A 109 -10.76 -12.17 -1.81
N LEU A 110 -11.47 -11.04 -1.69
CA LEU A 110 -11.84 -10.20 -2.84
C LEU A 110 -10.61 -9.63 -3.59
N GLY A 111 -9.57 -9.22 -2.85
CA GLY A 111 -8.35 -8.67 -3.43
C GLY A 111 -7.73 -7.57 -2.60
N GLY A 112 -6.88 -6.76 -3.24
CA GLY A 112 -6.34 -5.53 -2.67
C GLY A 112 -6.89 -4.30 -3.38
N VAL A 113 -7.07 -3.21 -2.64
CA VAL A 113 -7.39 -1.89 -3.21
C VAL A 113 -6.38 -0.88 -2.70
N ARG A 114 -5.87 -0.05 -3.60
CA ARG A 114 -4.99 1.07 -3.25
C ARG A 114 -5.65 2.38 -3.62
N TYR A 115 -5.39 3.39 -2.80
CA TYR A 115 -5.76 4.76 -3.07
C TYR A 115 -4.62 5.46 -3.83
N ILE A 116 -4.95 6.06 -4.98
CA ILE A 116 -4.04 6.85 -5.82
C ILE A 116 -4.42 8.33 -5.70
N PRO A 117 -3.52 9.19 -5.18
CA PRO A 117 -3.74 10.63 -5.10
C PRO A 117 -3.98 11.30 -6.46
N ASP A 118 -4.70 12.41 -6.47
CA ASP A 118 -5.06 13.15 -7.69
C ASP A 118 -3.84 13.56 -8.51
N VAL A 119 -2.75 13.91 -7.82
CA VAL A 119 -1.46 14.33 -8.40
C VAL A 119 -0.89 13.25 -9.33
N TRP A 120 -1.20 11.99 -9.05
CA TRP A 120 -0.64 10.84 -9.74
C TRP A 120 -1.63 10.16 -10.71
N LEU A 121 -2.91 10.57 -10.73
CA LEU A 121 -3.94 9.99 -11.60
C LEU A 121 -3.67 10.19 -13.10
N ALA A 122 -3.13 11.35 -13.48
CA ALA A 122 -2.86 11.68 -14.87
C ALA A 122 -1.62 10.96 -15.45
N GLN A 123 -0.83 10.30 -14.60
CA GLN A 123 0.42 9.65 -14.99
C GLN A 123 0.18 8.17 -15.23
N GLY A 124 0.31 7.71 -16.48
CA GLY A 124 0.03 6.32 -16.83
C GLY A 124 0.94 5.30 -16.13
N ALA A 125 2.20 5.64 -15.87
CA ALA A 125 3.14 4.83 -15.12
C ALA A 125 3.73 5.66 -13.98
N LEU A 126 3.59 5.17 -12.74
CA LEU A 126 4.10 5.85 -11.56
C LEU A 126 5.64 5.76 -11.51
N PRO A 127 6.35 6.90 -11.42
CA PRO A 127 7.79 6.89 -11.14
C PRO A 127 8.06 6.33 -9.74
N ASP A 128 9.27 5.85 -9.47
CA ASP A 128 9.58 5.18 -8.21
C ASP A 128 9.36 6.09 -6.97
N SER A 129 9.60 7.39 -7.09
CA SER A 129 9.27 8.36 -6.04
C SER A 129 7.77 8.45 -5.74
N ALA A 130 6.93 8.36 -6.78
CA ALA A 130 5.48 8.36 -6.60
C ALA A 130 5.00 7.07 -5.93
N LYS A 131 5.65 5.93 -6.19
CA LYS A 131 5.34 4.67 -5.50
C LYS A 131 5.62 4.77 -4.01
N GLU A 132 6.71 5.43 -3.60
CA GLU A 132 7.01 5.67 -2.19
C GLU A 132 5.93 6.53 -1.51
N ASP A 133 5.50 7.62 -2.16
CA ASP A 133 4.43 8.49 -1.66
C ASP A 133 3.09 7.74 -1.54
N VAL A 134 2.72 6.98 -2.58
CA VAL A 134 1.51 6.14 -2.58
C VAL A 134 1.59 5.07 -1.48
N ASN A 135 2.75 4.44 -1.30
CA ASN A 135 2.95 3.43 -0.26
C ASN A 135 2.85 4.01 1.16
N PHE A 136 3.38 5.22 1.35
CA PHE A 136 3.28 5.95 2.61
C PHE A 136 1.81 6.27 2.93
N LEU A 137 1.07 6.83 1.96
CA LEU A 137 -0.35 7.15 2.15
C LEU A 137 -1.17 5.90 2.44
N ASN A 138 -1.00 4.83 1.65
CA ASN A 138 -1.78 3.59 1.81
C ASN A 138 -1.46 2.88 3.13
N SER A 139 -0.23 2.97 3.63
CA SER A 139 0.10 2.49 4.99
C SER A 139 -0.70 3.24 6.05
N HIS A 140 -0.71 4.57 5.98
CA HIS A 140 -1.43 5.40 6.96
C HIS A 140 -2.95 5.25 6.85
N LEU A 141 -3.46 5.07 5.63
CA LEU A 141 -4.86 4.75 5.35
C LEU A 141 -5.28 3.49 6.10
N VAL A 142 -4.50 2.41 6.01
CA VAL A 142 -4.79 1.17 6.73
C VAL A 142 -4.73 1.37 8.26
N GLU A 143 -3.77 2.16 8.76
CA GLU A 143 -3.68 2.46 10.20
C GLU A 143 -4.93 3.20 10.71
N GLN A 144 -5.44 4.17 9.94
CA GLN A 144 -6.66 4.87 10.28
C GLN A 144 -7.88 3.96 10.19
N LEU A 145 -8.02 3.19 9.11
CA LEU A 145 -9.12 2.24 8.93
C LEU A 145 -9.16 1.19 10.05
N LYS A 146 -8.00 0.72 10.53
CA LYS A 146 -7.90 -0.21 11.68
C LYS A 146 -8.44 0.35 12.99
N THR A 147 -8.48 1.68 13.13
CA THR A 147 -9.07 2.32 14.31
C THR A 147 -10.60 2.21 14.29
N THR A 148 -11.19 2.21 13.09
CA THR A 148 -12.64 2.02 12.89
C THR A 148 -13.02 0.55 12.90
N ASP A 149 -12.29 -0.30 12.17
CA ASP A 149 -12.52 -1.73 12.09
C ASP A 149 -11.20 -2.51 11.99
N SER A 150 -10.98 -3.40 12.96
CA SER A 150 -9.82 -4.28 13.02
C SER A 150 -9.69 -5.29 11.86
N ALA A 151 -10.75 -5.47 11.07
CA ALA A 151 -10.76 -6.34 9.90
C ALA A 151 -9.84 -5.82 8.78
N PHE A 152 -9.58 -4.51 8.71
CA PHE A 152 -8.69 -3.94 7.70
C PHE A 152 -7.22 -4.29 7.97
N SER A 153 -6.51 -4.69 6.91
CA SER A 153 -5.10 -5.04 7.02
C SER A 153 -4.28 -4.56 5.83
N LEU A 154 -2.99 -4.35 6.08
CA LEU A 154 -2.05 -3.91 5.06
C LEU A 154 -1.66 -5.11 4.21
N GLY A 155 -1.63 -4.90 2.90
CA GLY A 155 -1.14 -5.86 1.91
C GLY A 155 -0.14 -5.23 0.98
N GLU A 156 0.58 -6.10 0.29
CA GLU A 156 1.55 -5.75 -0.73
C GLU A 156 1.08 -6.41 -2.03
N GLY A 157 0.97 -5.62 -3.09
CA GLY A 157 0.66 -6.09 -4.43
C GLY A 157 1.86 -6.80 -5.07
N SER A 158 1.62 -7.49 -6.18
CA SER A 158 2.67 -8.13 -6.99
C SER A 158 3.74 -7.16 -7.53
N ASP A 159 3.42 -5.86 -7.54
CA ASP A 159 4.27 -4.75 -7.93
C ASP A 159 5.06 -4.12 -6.77
N GLY A 160 4.96 -4.68 -5.55
CA GLY A 160 5.63 -4.15 -4.36
C GLY A 160 4.99 -2.88 -3.79
N MET A 161 3.78 -2.52 -4.24
CA MET A 161 3.05 -1.37 -3.70
C MET A 161 2.03 -1.78 -2.64
N ASN A 162 1.88 -0.94 -1.63
CA ASN A 162 0.97 -1.16 -0.51
C ASN A 162 -0.49 -1.00 -0.95
N CYS A 163 -1.35 -1.81 -0.34
CA CYS A 163 -2.79 -1.80 -0.56
C CYS A 163 -3.55 -2.21 0.70
N VAL A 164 -4.84 -1.87 0.75
CA VAL A 164 -5.79 -2.36 1.74
C VAL A 164 -6.26 -3.75 1.31
N ARG A 165 -6.16 -4.74 2.18
CA ARG A 165 -6.63 -6.12 1.91
C ARG A 165 -8.12 -6.26 2.21
N PHE A 166 -8.84 -6.84 1.26
CA PHE A 166 -10.22 -7.25 1.41
C PHE A 166 -10.32 -8.77 1.49
N GLY A 167 -10.76 -9.26 2.64
CA GLY A 167 -10.87 -10.68 2.95
C GLY A 167 -12.01 -11.39 2.22
N MET A 168 -12.37 -12.55 2.77
CA MET A 168 -13.59 -13.25 2.36
C MET A 168 -14.81 -12.51 2.90
N VAL A 169 -15.89 -12.53 2.14
CA VAL A 169 -17.12 -11.78 2.41
C VAL A 169 -18.34 -12.69 2.36
N THR A 170 -19.40 -12.28 3.05
CA THR A 170 -20.72 -12.94 3.02
C THR A 170 -21.64 -12.20 2.04
N GLU A 171 -22.76 -12.81 1.65
CA GLU A 171 -23.72 -12.17 0.72
C GLU A 171 -24.30 -10.85 1.25
N GLU A 172 -24.31 -10.66 2.58
CA GLU A 172 -24.81 -9.45 3.25
C GLU A 172 -23.78 -8.32 3.32
N THR A 173 -22.53 -8.54 2.88
CA THR A 173 -21.48 -7.53 2.98
C THR A 173 -21.74 -6.39 1.98
N ASP A 174 -21.85 -5.15 2.48
CA ASP A 174 -21.99 -3.95 1.65
C ASP A 174 -20.61 -3.48 1.16
N LEU A 175 -20.28 -3.84 -0.08
CA LEU A 175 -19.03 -3.42 -0.71
C LEU A 175 -18.96 -1.93 -1.02
N GLN A 176 -20.10 -1.28 -1.26
CA GLN A 176 -20.15 0.13 -1.63
C GLN A 176 -19.78 0.98 -0.42
N GLU A 177 -20.35 0.66 0.74
CA GLU A 177 -20.02 1.35 2.00
C GLU A 177 -18.54 1.15 2.38
N LEU A 178 -18.03 -0.08 2.26
CA LEU A 178 -16.62 -0.36 2.57
C LEU A 178 -15.65 0.38 1.64
N LEU A 179 -15.92 0.38 0.33
CA LEU A 179 -15.08 1.11 -0.63
C LEU A 179 -15.20 2.63 -0.45
N ALA A 180 -16.40 3.14 -0.15
CA ALA A 180 -16.60 4.54 0.16
C ALA A 180 -15.84 4.96 1.42
N LEU A 181 -15.79 4.11 2.45
CA LEU A 181 -14.98 4.34 3.65
C LEU A 181 -13.49 4.46 3.29
N VAL A 182 -12.95 3.51 2.52
CA VAL A 182 -11.55 3.55 2.06
C VAL A 182 -11.27 4.83 1.24
N TYR A 183 -12.16 5.18 0.33
CA TYR A 183 -12.03 6.37 -0.49
C TYR A 183 -12.04 7.66 0.35
N ASN A 184 -13.00 7.80 1.25
CA ASN A 184 -13.16 9.00 2.08
C ASN A 184 -11.97 9.17 3.04
N THR A 185 -11.52 8.10 3.69
CA THR A 185 -10.33 8.16 4.54
C THR A 185 -9.07 8.46 3.72
N GLY A 186 -8.96 7.91 2.50
CA GLY A 186 -7.86 8.24 1.58
C GLY A 186 -7.84 9.72 1.21
N LYS A 187 -9.01 10.29 0.88
CA LYS A 187 -9.17 11.70 0.55
C LYS A 187 -8.88 12.62 1.72
N GLU A 188 -9.30 12.23 2.92
CA GLU A 188 -9.00 12.97 4.15
C GLU A 188 -7.49 13.04 4.40
N ILE A 189 -6.79 11.91 4.27
CA ILE A 189 -5.32 11.85 4.43
C ILE A 189 -4.61 12.66 3.35
N GLU A 190 -5.04 12.56 2.10
CA GLU A 190 -4.50 13.34 0.98
C GLU A 190 -4.61 14.85 1.25
N SER A 191 -5.77 15.30 1.74
CA SER A 191 -6.01 16.71 2.08
C SER A 191 -5.31 17.18 3.36
N SER A 192 -4.73 16.25 4.14
CA SER A 192 -4.07 16.59 5.39
C SER A 192 -2.75 17.33 5.15
N SER A 193 -2.52 18.40 5.91
CA SER A 193 -1.29 19.21 5.80
C SER A 193 -0.02 18.37 6.00
N LYS A 194 -0.08 17.31 6.81
CA LYS A 194 1.04 16.40 7.06
C LYS A 194 1.48 15.66 5.79
N PHE A 195 0.54 15.20 4.98
CA PHE A 195 0.84 14.51 3.73
C PHE A 195 1.46 15.47 2.71
N ILE A 196 0.88 16.67 2.57
CA ILE A 196 1.40 17.72 1.67
C ILE A 196 2.81 18.17 2.09
N GLU A 197 3.04 18.37 3.39
CA GLU A 197 4.37 18.73 3.91
C GLU A 197 5.39 17.64 3.62
N GLN A 198 5.03 16.36 3.79
CA GLN A 198 5.93 15.25 3.52
C GLN A 198 6.30 15.12 2.04
N MET A 199 5.32 15.24 1.12
CA MET A 199 5.61 15.33 -0.33
C MET A 199 6.54 16.52 -0.63
N THR A 200 6.31 17.67 0.02
CA THR A 200 7.15 18.87 -0.16
C THR A 200 8.58 18.67 0.32
N GLN A 201 8.80 17.94 1.42
CA GLN A 201 10.15 17.64 1.93
C GLN A 201 10.95 16.73 1.00
N VAL A 202 10.31 15.73 0.38
CA VAL A 202 10.96 14.86 -0.62
C VAL A 202 11.40 15.69 -1.83
N VAL A 203 10.52 16.56 -2.34
CA VAL A 203 10.84 17.48 -3.44
C VAL A 203 11.99 18.43 -3.05
N LYS A 204 11.95 19.01 -1.84
CA LYS A 204 13.00 19.90 -1.35
C LYS A 204 14.36 19.21 -1.29
N LYS A 205 14.42 17.98 -0.76
CA LYS A 205 15.64 17.17 -0.73
C LYS A 205 16.14 16.84 -2.14
N GLY A 206 15.23 16.55 -3.08
CA GLY A 206 15.56 16.35 -4.49
C GLY A 206 16.23 17.58 -5.11
N ILE A 207 15.70 18.77 -4.83
CA ILE A 207 16.27 20.04 -5.30
C ILE A 207 17.64 20.31 -4.66
N GLU A 208 17.77 20.12 -3.35
CA GLU A 208 19.04 20.31 -2.63
C GLU A 208 20.13 19.36 -3.17
N ALA A 209 19.81 18.07 -3.35
CA ALA A 209 20.73 17.09 -3.93
C ALA A 209 21.16 17.46 -5.35
N ALA A 210 20.22 17.88 -6.20
CA ALA A 210 20.52 18.33 -7.56
C ALA A 210 21.38 19.61 -7.57
N THR A 211 21.16 20.51 -6.61
CA THR A 211 21.96 21.75 -6.48
C THR A 211 23.38 21.44 -6.05
N GLU A 212 23.57 20.49 -5.12
CA GLU A 212 24.90 20.07 -4.70
C GLU A 212 25.63 19.31 -5.81
N ASP A 213 24.93 18.46 -6.58
CA ASP A 213 25.51 17.81 -7.75
C ASP A 213 25.95 18.82 -8.81
N LEU A 214 25.14 19.85 -9.11
CA LEU A 214 25.52 20.95 -9.99
C LEU A 214 26.73 21.73 -9.44
N ARG A 215 26.77 21.96 -8.13
CA ARG A 215 27.89 22.64 -7.46
C ARG A 215 29.17 21.84 -7.62
N ARG A 216 29.11 20.53 -7.40
CA ARG A 216 30.23 19.60 -7.59
C ARG A 216 30.71 19.54 -9.03
N GLU A 217 29.80 19.41 -10.01
CA GLU A 217 30.16 19.45 -11.44
C GLU A 217 30.85 20.79 -11.80
N ASN A 218 30.38 21.90 -11.24
CA ASN A 218 30.98 23.22 -11.46
C ASN A 218 32.36 23.33 -10.80
N GLU A 219 32.53 22.83 -9.57
CA GLU A 219 33.82 22.76 -8.89
C GLU A 219 34.83 21.88 -9.64
N GLU A 220 34.41 20.74 -10.17
CA GLU A 220 35.25 19.86 -10.99
C GLU A 220 35.68 20.55 -12.30
N LYS A 221 34.79 21.29 -12.95
CA LYS A 221 35.14 22.10 -14.13
C LYS A 221 36.12 23.21 -13.79
N ILE A 222 35.88 23.95 -12.71
CA ILE A 222 36.79 25.00 -12.22
C ILE A 222 38.15 24.39 -11.84
N TRP A 223 38.17 23.20 -11.26
CA TRP A 223 39.40 22.47 -10.93
C TRP A 223 40.19 22.07 -12.18
N GLN A 224 39.50 21.53 -13.19
CA GLN A 224 40.11 21.19 -14.49
C GLN A 224 40.66 22.44 -15.20
N GLU A 225 39.91 23.55 -15.19
CA GLU A 225 40.38 24.83 -15.73
C GLU A 225 41.49 25.46 -14.89
N GLY A 226 41.46 25.32 -13.57
CA GLY A 226 42.44 25.86 -12.63
C GLY A 226 43.82 25.22 -12.79
N LEU A 227 43.86 23.92 -13.08
CA LEU A 227 45.10 23.21 -13.43
C LEU A 227 45.71 23.75 -14.74
N LEU A 228 44.87 24.09 -15.72
CA LEU A 228 45.29 24.64 -17.01
C LEU A 228 45.79 26.10 -16.94
N ARG A 229 45.50 26.83 -15.86
CA ARG A 229 45.96 28.22 -15.67
C ARG A 229 47.37 28.34 -15.09
N HIS A 230 47.94 27.26 -14.54
CA HIS A 230 49.26 27.28 -13.90
C HIS A 230 50.38 26.62 -14.71
N VAL A 231 50.07 25.99 -15.84
CA VAL A 231 51.08 25.37 -16.71
C VAL A 231 51.11 26.12 -18.05
N PRO A 232 52.17 26.88 -18.36
CA PRO A 232 52.33 27.45 -19.69
C PRO A 232 52.60 26.31 -20.67
N LEU A 233 51.54 25.83 -21.34
CA LEU A 233 51.69 25.03 -22.54
C LEU A 233 52.28 25.95 -23.62
N VAL A 234 53.60 25.87 -23.79
CA VAL A 234 54.36 26.60 -24.81
C VAL A 234 53.81 26.26 -26.19
N GLY A 235 52.86 27.08 -26.66
CA GLY A 235 52.18 26.85 -27.93
C GLY A 235 51.05 27.81 -28.29
N SER A 236 50.44 28.53 -27.33
CA SER A 236 49.38 29.49 -27.67
C SER A 236 49.36 30.73 -26.77
N VAL A 237 50.20 31.70 -27.11
CA VAL A 237 50.12 33.07 -26.54
C VAL A 237 48.80 33.75 -26.96
N TYR A 238 48.15 33.26 -28.03
CA TYR A 238 46.88 33.75 -28.55
C TYR A 238 45.68 33.44 -27.62
N ASN A 239 45.71 32.33 -26.88
CA ASN A 239 44.67 31.98 -25.90
C ASN A 239 44.75 32.79 -24.58
N TRP A 240 45.87 33.46 -24.30
CA TRP A 240 46.04 34.27 -23.09
C TRP A 240 45.52 35.70 -23.27
N LEU A 241 45.60 36.21 -24.51
CA LEU A 241 45.10 37.54 -24.89
C LEU A 241 43.61 37.54 -25.30
N SER A 242 42.98 36.37 -25.43
CA SER A 242 41.55 36.24 -25.72
C SER A 242 40.95 35.16 -24.82
N PRO A 243 40.24 35.53 -23.74
CA PRO A 243 39.54 34.56 -22.92
C PRO A 243 38.56 33.77 -23.81
N PRO A 244 38.56 32.43 -23.76
CA PRO A 244 37.51 31.67 -24.42
C PRO A 244 36.15 32.15 -23.89
N PRO A 245 35.10 32.18 -24.73
CA PRO A 245 33.78 32.61 -24.30
C PRO A 245 33.36 31.79 -23.09
N GLN A 246 32.95 32.47 -22.01
CA GLN A 246 32.50 31.83 -20.78
C GLN A 246 31.39 30.84 -21.14
N GLN A 247 31.65 29.54 -20.96
CA GLN A 247 30.56 28.57 -20.98
C GLN A 247 29.74 28.82 -19.71
N GLY A 248 28.63 29.54 -19.87
CA GLY A 248 27.75 29.87 -18.75
C GLY A 248 27.33 28.61 -17.99
N VAL A 249 27.22 28.74 -16.66
CA VAL A 249 26.75 27.67 -15.79
C VAL A 249 25.37 27.20 -16.30
N ARG A 250 25.27 25.92 -16.68
CA ARG A 250 24.02 25.33 -17.16
C ARG A 250 23.03 25.28 -16.00
N GLY A 251 21.94 26.04 -16.09
CA GLY A 251 20.84 25.93 -15.14
C GLY A 251 19.96 24.72 -15.47
N ARG A 252 19.31 24.17 -14.44
CA ARG A 252 18.21 23.20 -14.57
C ARG A 252 17.00 23.79 -13.84
N THR A 253 15.81 23.62 -14.41
CA THR A 253 14.54 24.01 -13.78
C THR A 253 13.70 22.76 -13.57
N LEU A 254 13.04 22.66 -12.43
CA LEU A 254 12.13 21.55 -12.14
C LEU A 254 10.76 21.88 -12.71
N ASP A 255 10.23 21.02 -13.57
CA ASP A 255 8.82 21.07 -13.94
C ASP A 255 8.01 20.32 -12.87
N LEU A 256 7.20 21.07 -12.13
CA LEU A 256 6.36 20.54 -11.05
C LEU A 256 5.26 19.60 -11.55
N ASN A 257 4.89 19.69 -12.83
CA ASN A 257 3.82 18.88 -13.40
C ASN A 257 4.35 17.53 -13.93
N ALA A 258 5.57 17.52 -14.44
CA ALA A 258 6.24 16.32 -14.96
C ALA A 258 7.12 15.62 -13.92
N GLY A 259 7.53 16.32 -12.85
CA GLY A 259 8.48 15.80 -11.86
C GLY A 259 9.89 15.58 -12.43
N VAL A 260 10.17 16.12 -13.62
CA VAL A 260 11.44 15.95 -14.34
C VAL A 260 12.19 17.28 -14.37
N LEU A 261 13.51 17.19 -14.25
CA LEU A 261 14.42 18.34 -14.36
C LEU A 261 14.68 18.65 -15.84
N GLU A 262 14.27 19.83 -16.29
CA GLU A 262 14.57 20.33 -17.63
C GLU A 262 15.78 21.28 -17.63
N SER A 263 16.56 21.24 -18.71
CA SER A 263 17.67 22.19 -18.90
C SER A 263 17.12 23.59 -19.24
N THR A 264 17.63 24.63 -18.57
CA THR A 264 17.20 26.01 -18.85
C THR A 264 17.78 26.57 -20.16
N GLU A 265 18.56 25.79 -20.91
CA GLU A 265 19.16 26.21 -22.19
C GLU A 265 18.14 26.75 -23.18
N ASN A 266 16.93 26.19 -23.23
CA ASN A 266 15.88 26.66 -24.13
C ASN A 266 15.35 28.04 -23.72
N ILE A 267 15.24 28.32 -22.42
CA ILE A 267 14.77 29.61 -21.89
C ILE A 267 15.76 30.73 -22.24
N TYR A 268 17.07 30.47 -22.08
CA TYR A 268 18.12 31.44 -22.43
C TYR A 268 18.16 31.73 -23.94
N LYS A 269 17.94 30.74 -24.81
CA LYS A 269 17.91 30.95 -26.27
C LYS A 269 16.84 31.95 -26.69
N TYR A 270 15.63 31.86 -26.13
CA TYR A 270 14.55 32.79 -26.44
C TYR A 270 14.84 34.21 -25.93
N HIS A 271 15.37 34.36 -24.73
CA HIS A 271 15.74 35.68 -24.20
C HIS A 271 16.89 36.33 -24.97
N MET A 272 17.89 35.56 -25.40
CA MET A 272 18.97 36.07 -26.26
C MET A 272 18.47 36.48 -27.65
N GLN A 273 17.53 35.74 -28.24
CA GLN A 273 16.92 36.10 -29.52
C GLN A 273 16.07 37.37 -29.40
N VAL A 274 15.30 37.53 -28.33
CA VAL A 274 14.50 38.75 -28.07
C VAL A 274 15.39 39.96 -27.82
N ALA A 275 16.47 39.82 -27.05
CA ALA A 275 17.45 40.89 -26.83
C ALA A 275 18.20 41.27 -28.13
N ALA A 276 18.53 40.29 -28.98
CA ALA A 276 19.14 40.55 -30.28
C ALA A 276 18.16 41.26 -31.26
N LEU A 277 16.88 40.89 -31.25
CA LEU A 277 15.85 41.52 -32.08
C LEU A 277 15.50 42.95 -31.63
N LEU A 278 15.54 43.22 -30.32
CA LEU A 278 15.35 44.56 -29.77
C LEU A 278 16.52 45.51 -30.12
N ASN A 279 17.76 45.02 -30.14
CA ASN A 279 18.91 45.82 -30.53
C ASN A 279 18.94 46.17 -32.03
N ILE A 280 18.32 45.35 -32.90
CA ILE A 280 18.21 45.64 -34.34
C ILE A 280 17.14 46.71 -34.61
N SER A 281 16.17 46.88 -33.71
CA SER A 281 15.06 47.82 -33.90
C SER A 281 15.37 49.26 -33.47
N VAL A 282 16.58 49.53 -32.95
CA VAL A 282 17.02 50.86 -32.48
C VAL A 282 18.04 51.52 -33.43
N GLU A 283 18.49 50.81 -34.48
CA GLU A 283 19.45 51.31 -35.48
C GLU A 283 18.82 51.62 -36.87
N VAL A 284 17.51 51.94 -36.93
CA VAL A 284 16.88 52.46 -38.16
C VAL A 284 16.39 53.89 -37.97
#